data_AF-A0A0R2R2A7-F1
#
_entry.id   AF-A0A0R2R2A7-F1
#
_cell.length_a   1.000
_cell.length_b   1.000
_cell.length_c   1.000
_cell.angle_alpha   90.00
_cell.angle_beta   90.00
_cell.angle_gamma   90.00
#
_symmetry.space_group_name_H-M   'P 1'
#
loop_
_entity.id
_entity.type
_entity.pdbx_description
1 polymer ?
#
loop_
_entity_poly.entity_id
_entity_poly.type
_entity_poly.pdbx_seq_one_letter_code
_entity_poly.pdbx_strand_id
1 'polypeptide(L)'
;MRTSYSPKNNPRVIIIQKLYGSFYNNDEVIDFPKHRFKKFIKDVVKGTIERDEFLDDEINRVLGEDFKFLNLDKVFQVILKSASYEFLYKPNVSLKIIINEYLNASNFFLEDSQTKYLNALLDNLGKNLRKSNA
;
A
#
# COMPACT_ATOMS: atom_id res chain seq x y z
N MET A 1 5.91 27.76 4.66
CA MET A 1 7.03 26.79 4.67
C MET A 1 6.74 25.67 3.68
N ARG A 2 7.44 25.64 2.53
CA ARG A 2 7.42 24.46 1.64
C ARG A 2 8.31 23.42 2.31
N THR A 3 7.70 22.41 2.94
CA THR A 3 8.46 21.26 3.45
C THR A 3 9.16 20.61 2.26
N SER A 4 10.48 20.57 2.29
CA SER A 4 11.28 19.81 1.31
C SER A 4 10.74 18.38 1.29
N TYR A 5 10.12 18.00 0.18
CA TYR A 5 9.57 16.67 -0.03
C TYR A 5 10.74 15.72 -0.23
N SER A 6 11.20 15.08 0.86
CA SER A 6 12.10 13.95 0.77
C SER A 6 11.25 12.67 0.72
N PRO A 7 11.53 11.73 -0.19
CA PRO A 7 10.90 10.41 -0.20
C PRO A 7 10.96 9.72 1.18
N LYS A 8 12.02 9.98 1.96
CA LYS A 8 12.18 9.48 3.34
C LYS A 8 11.13 10.01 4.34
N ASN A 9 10.47 11.13 4.03
CA ASN A 9 9.40 11.71 4.85
C ASN A 9 8.00 11.46 4.25
N ASN A 10 7.90 10.71 3.15
CA ASN A 10 6.61 10.35 2.59
C ASN A 10 5.93 9.32 3.52
N PRO A 11 4.70 9.57 3.99
CA PRO A 11 4.02 8.64 4.89
C PRO A 11 3.83 7.24 4.29
N ARG A 12 3.60 7.12 2.97
CA ARG A 12 3.41 5.83 2.29
C ARG A 12 4.73 5.09 2.08
N VAL A 13 5.84 5.79 1.87
CA VAL A 13 7.18 5.16 1.88
C VAL A 13 7.44 4.53 3.25
N ILE A 14 7.14 5.25 4.34
CA ILE A 14 7.29 4.73 5.70
C ILE A 14 6.36 3.53 5.93
N ILE A 15 5.10 3.60 5.48
CA ILE A 15 4.14 2.48 5.57
C ILE A 15 4.70 1.24 4.88
N ILE A 16 5.16 1.37 3.63
CA ILE A 16 5.70 0.25 2.83
C ILE A 16 6.92 -0.36 3.51
N GLN A 17 7.86 0.46 4.01
CA GLN A 17 9.03 -0.03 4.73
C GLN A 17 8.66 -0.83 5.98
N LYS A 18 7.73 -0.30 6.80
CA LYS A 18 7.29 -0.95 8.03
C LYS A 18 6.53 -2.25 7.78
N LEU A 19 5.70 -2.29 6.74
CA LEU A 19 4.98 -3.52 6.36
C LEU A 19 5.91 -4.56 5.74
N TYR A 20 6.86 -4.14 4.91
CA TYR A 20 7.88 -5.04 4.37
C TYR A 20 8.68 -5.71 5.50
N GLY A 21 9.12 -4.91 6.48
CA GLY A 21 9.75 -5.42 7.70
C GLY A 21 8.85 -6.40 8.44
N SER A 22 7.61 -6.02 8.72
CA SER A 22 6.66 -6.88 9.45
C SER A 22 6.35 -8.22 8.78
N PHE A 23 6.25 -8.26 7.45
CA PHE A 23 5.87 -9.47 6.73
C PHE A 23 7.04 -10.38 6.40
N TYR A 24 8.25 -9.83 6.27
CA TYR A 24 9.39 -10.58 5.74
C TYR A 24 10.61 -10.60 6.65
N ASN A 25 10.62 -9.83 7.75
CA ASN A 25 11.66 -9.84 8.78
C ASN A 25 11.04 -10.26 10.13
N ASN A 26 11.25 -11.52 10.52
CA ASN A 26 10.57 -12.15 11.66
C ASN A 26 10.84 -11.53 13.05
N ASP A 27 11.78 -10.59 13.18
CA ASP A 27 12.23 -10.02 14.46
C ASP A 27 12.17 -8.48 14.51
N GLU A 28 11.49 -7.82 13.57
CA GLU A 28 11.45 -6.36 13.52
C GLU A 28 10.36 -5.78 14.45
N VAL A 29 10.80 -5.09 15.51
CA VAL A 29 9.88 -4.34 16.37
C VAL A 29 9.31 -3.16 15.58
N ILE A 30 7.99 -3.16 15.36
CA ILE A 30 7.31 -2.06 14.66
C ILE A 30 7.25 -0.82 15.55
N ASP A 31 8.22 0.06 15.36
CA ASP A 31 8.22 1.41 15.93
C ASP A 31 7.64 2.47 14.98
N PHE A 32 7.21 3.59 15.56
CA PHE A 32 6.69 4.73 14.80
C PHE A 32 7.33 6.03 15.33
N PRO A 33 8.39 6.55 14.69
CA PRO A 33 9.07 7.77 15.13
C PRO A 33 8.15 8.99 15.05
N LYS A 34 8.57 10.13 15.62
CA LYS A 34 7.80 11.38 15.57
C LYS A 34 7.63 11.82 14.12
N HIS A 35 6.38 11.89 13.67
CA HIS A 35 6.03 12.33 12.32
C HIS A 35 4.67 13.03 12.33
N ARG A 36 4.48 14.06 11.48
CA ARG A 36 3.21 14.80 11.39
C ARG A 36 2.03 13.92 10.99
N PHE A 37 2.29 12.85 10.22
CA PHE A 37 1.28 11.87 9.81
C PHE A 37 1.34 10.57 10.62
N LYS A 38 1.93 10.57 11.83
CA LYS A 38 2.13 9.36 12.64
C LYS A 38 0.83 8.58 12.87
N LYS A 39 -0.29 9.26 13.14
CA LYS A 39 -1.60 8.59 13.36
C LYS A 39 -2.04 7.82 12.11
N PHE A 40 -1.92 8.44 10.95
CA PHE A 40 -2.26 7.82 9.66
C PHE A 40 -1.33 6.64 9.34
N ILE A 41 -0.02 6.83 9.49
CA ILE A 41 0.97 5.76 9.25
C ILE A 41 0.67 4.55 10.13
N LYS A 42 0.48 4.76 11.43
CA LYS A 42 0.18 3.68 12.39
C LYS A 42 -1.12 2.96 12.05
N ASP A 43 -2.14 3.71 11.66
CA ASP A 43 -3.45 3.18 11.29
C ASP A 43 -3.37 2.29 10.04
N VAL A 44 -2.68 2.73 8.98
CA VAL A 44 -2.50 1.90 7.78
C VAL A 44 -1.63 0.69 8.07
N VAL A 45 -0.48 0.84 8.75
CA VAL A 45 0.41 -0.30 9.03
C VAL A 45 -0.30 -1.36 9.88
N LYS A 46 -0.93 -0.96 11.00
CA LYS A 46 -1.61 -1.91 11.88
C LYS A 46 -2.81 -2.53 11.20
N GLY A 47 -3.63 -1.72 10.53
CA GLY A 47 -4.82 -2.22 9.86
C GLY A 47 -4.50 -3.17 8.70
N THR A 48 -3.40 -2.95 7.98
CA THR A 48 -2.95 -3.91 6.96
C THR A 48 -2.50 -5.23 7.60
N ILE A 49 -1.73 -5.20 8.70
CA ILE A 49 -1.27 -6.42 9.40
C ILE A 49 -2.45 -7.20 9.99
N GLU A 50 -3.37 -6.51 10.66
CA GLU A 50 -4.54 -7.11 11.30
C GLU A 50 -5.51 -7.74 10.28
N ARG A 51 -5.40 -7.37 9.00
CA ARG A 51 -6.30 -7.81 7.92
C ARG A 51 -5.56 -8.48 6.79
N ASP A 52 -4.38 -9.02 7.04
CA ASP A 52 -3.50 -9.48 5.98
C ASP A 52 -4.13 -10.57 5.12
N GLU A 53 -4.66 -11.62 5.75
CA GLU A 53 -5.36 -12.73 5.08
C GLU A 53 -6.57 -12.23 4.27
N PHE A 54 -7.38 -11.35 4.87
CA PHE A 54 -8.54 -10.77 4.18
C PHE A 54 -8.14 -9.92 2.97
N LEU A 55 -7.05 -9.15 3.07
CA LEU A 55 -6.53 -8.37 1.95
C LEU A 55 -5.97 -9.25 0.85
N ASP A 56 -5.31 -10.36 1.20
CA ASP A 56 -4.85 -11.36 0.22
C ASP A 56 -6.02 -11.95 -0.57
N ASP A 57 -7.09 -12.37 0.11
CA ASP A 57 -8.28 -12.91 -0.53
C ASP A 57 -8.94 -11.88 -1.46
N GLU A 58 -9.09 -10.64 -1.00
CA GLU A 58 -9.70 -9.57 -1.80
C GLU A 58 -8.86 -9.19 -3.02
N ILE A 59 -7.53 -9.15 -2.88
CA ILE A 59 -6.62 -8.87 -4.00
C ILE A 59 -6.68 -10.02 -5.02
N ASN A 60 -6.60 -11.27 -4.57
CA ASN A 60 -6.70 -12.45 -5.44
C ASN A 60 -8.04 -12.50 -6.16
N ARG A 61 -9.15 -12.21 -5.46
CA ARG A 61 -10.49 -12.15 -6.04
C ARG A 61 -10.58 -11.13 -7.19
N VAL A 62 -9.95 -9.97 -7.04
CA VAL A 62 -10.00 -8.91 -8.06
C VAL A 62 -9.04 -9.15 -9.22
N LEU A 63 -7.85 -9.67 -8.95
CA LEU A 63 -6.84 -9.95 -9.99
C LEU A 63 -7.10 -11.25 -10.75
N GLY A 64 -7.93 -12.14 -10.20
CA GLY A 64 -8.33 -13.41 -10.77
C GLY A 64 -7.46 -14.58 -10.28
N GLU A 65 -8.02 -15.78 -10.26
CA GLU A 65 -7.35 -16.99 -9.75
C GLU A 65 -6.08 -17.37 -10.54
N ASP A 66 -6.03 -17.03 -11.83
CA ASP A 66 -4.84 -17.24 -12.66
C ASP A 66 -3.70 -16.27 -12.31
N PHE A 67 -4.02 -15.16 -11.64
CA PHE A 67 -3.04 -14.18 -11.20
C PHE A 67 -2.47 -14.57 -9.84
N LYS A 68 -1.25 -15.11 -9.86
CA LYS A 68 -0.55 -15.50 -8.64
C LYS A 68 0.03 -14.27 -7.94
N PHE A 69 -0.80 -13.53 -7.20
CA PHE A 69 -0.38 -12.37 -6.41
C PHE A 69 0.83 -12.68 -5.51
N LEU A 70 0.83 -13.84 -4.86
CA LEU A 70 1.90 -14.30 -3.99
C LEU A 70 3.23 -14.55 -4.72
N ASN A 71 3.22 -14.63 -6.05
CA ASN A 71 4.43 -14.76 -6.87
C ASN A 71 5.02 -13.40 -7.30
N LEU A 72 4.32 -12.29 -7.05
CA LEU A 72 4.88 -10.97 -7.32
C LEU A 72 6.08 -10.70 -6.41
N ASP A 73 6.92 -9.75 -6.81
CA ASP A 73 7.97 -9.24 -5.93
C ASP A 73 7.37 -8.78 -4.59
N LYS A 74 8.09 -9.04 -3.50
CA LYS A 74 7.63 -8.74 -2.14
C LYS A 74 7.26 -7.26 -1.95
N VAL A 75 7.95 -6.34 -2.61
CA VAL A 75 7.64 -4.90 -2.59
C VAL A 75 6.29 -4.64 -3.26
N PHE A 76 6.02 -5.27 -4.40
CA PHE A 76 4.72 -5.18 -5.06
C PHE A 76 3.60 -5.67 -4.15
N GLN A 77 3.78 -6.83 -3.52
CA GLN A 77 2.79 -7.38 -2.60
C GLN A 77 2.47 -6.39 -1.47
N VAL A 78 3.49 -5.80 -0.85
CA VAL A 78 3.32 -4.81 0.22
C VAL A 78 2.61 -3.55 -0.25
N ILE A 79 2.98 -3.01 -1.41
CA ILE A 79 2.35 -1.81 -1.97
C ILE A 79 0.86 -2.07 -2.23
N LEU A 80 0.54 -3.19 -2.88
CA LEU A 80 -0.83 -3.56 -3.22
C LEU A 80 -1.67 -3.82 -1.96
N LYS A 81 -1.13 -4.49 -0.94
CA LYS A 81 -1.79 -4.67 0.37
C LYS A 81 -2.07 -3.31 1.05
N SER A 82 -1.07 -2.43 1.08
CA SER A 82 -1.18 -1.10 1.69
C SER A 82 -2.24 -0.24 1.00
N ALA A 83 -2.24 -0.23 -0.33
CA ALA A 83 -3.22 0.51 -1.12
C ALA A 83 -4.63 -0.08 -0.99
N SER A 84 -4.76 -1.41 -0.98
CA SER A 84 -6.04 -2.11 -0.81
C SER A 84 -6.68 -1.80 0.53
N TYR A 85 -5.90 -1.76 1.61
CA TYR A 85 -6.38 -1.29 2.91
C TYR A 85 -6.94 0.13 2.84
N GLU A 86 -6.20 1.08 2.22
CA GLU A 86 -6.71 2.44 2.07
C GLU A 86 -7.96 2.51 1.18
N PHE A 87 -8.05 1.72 0.11
CA PHE A 87 -9.24 1.69 -0.74
C PHE A 87 -10.49 1.28 0.02
N LEU A 88 -10.38 0.27 0.89
CA LEU A 88 -11.47 -0.31 1.67
C LEU A 88 -11.84 0.55 2.89
N TYR A 89 -10.84 1.08 3.60
CA TYR A 89 -11.04 1.67 4.93
C TYR A 89 -10.83 3.20 5.00
N LYS A 90 -10.58 3.86 3.85
CA LYS A 90 -10.51 5.33 3.73
C LYS A 90 -11.48 5.86 2.66
N PRO A 91 -12.81 5.72 2.87
CA PRO A 91 -13.81 6.16 1.88
C PRO A 91 -13.77 7.67 1.60
N ASN A 92 -13.34 8.47 2.57
CA ASN A 92 -13.27 9.93 2.47
C ASN A 92 -12.12 10.44 1.57
N VAL A 93 -11.22 9.58 1.11
CA VAL A 93 -10.13 9.96 0.20
C VAL A 93 -10.48 9.44 -1.19
N SER A 94 -10.26 10.19 -2.27
CA SER A 94 -10.58 9.68 -3.61
C SER A 94 -9.59 8.59 -4.06
N LEU A 95 -10.06 7.65 -4.90
CA LEU A 95 -9.20 6.60 -5.49
C LEU A 95 -7.99 7.20 -6.18
N LYS A 96 -8.22 8.24 -7.00
CA LYS A 96 -7.17 8.94 -7.73
C LYS A 96 -6.09 9.50 -6.81
N ILE A 97 -6.47 10.05 -5.65
CA ILE A 97 -5.50 10.56 -4.67
C ILE A 97 -4.67 9.40 -4.09
N ILE A 98 -5.32 8.31 -3.67
CA ILE A 98 -4.61 7.15 -3.11
C ILE A 98 -3.63 6.57 -4.14
N ILE A 99 -4.08 6.34 -5.37
CA ILE A 99 -3.27 5.78 -6.46
C ILE A 99 -2.05 6.68 -6.73
N ASN A 100 -2.26 7.98 -6.95
CA ASN A 100 -1.17 8.93 -7.23
C ASN A 100 -0.12 8.95 -6.13
N GLU A 101 -0.54 8.88 -4.87
CA GLU A 101 0.37 8.91 -3.74
C GLU A 101 1.16 7.61 -3.59
N TYR A 102 0.56 6.45 -3.89
CA TYR A 102 1.28 5.18 -3.93
C TYR A 102 2.24 5.09 -5.12
N LEU A 103 1.90 5.63 -6.29
CA LEU A 103 2.83 5.72 -7.42
C LEU A 103 4.04 6.63 -7.11
N ASN A 104 3.79 7.75 -6.44
CA ASN A 104 4.88 8.62 -6.02
C ASN A 104 5.77 7.92 -4.97
N ALA A 105 5.16 7.23 -4.00
CA ALA A 105 5.92 6.45 -3.02
C ALA A 105 6.66 5.27 -3.66
N SER A 106 6.09 4.62 -4.67
CA SER A 106 6.68 3.44 -5.31
C SER A 106 7.95 3.77 -6.09
N ASN A 107 8.10 5.00 -6.59
CA ASN A 107 9.34 5.44 -7.25
C ASN A 107 10.58 5.38 -6.34
N PHE A 108 10.40 5.25 -5.02
CA PHE A 108 11.52 5.01 -4.10
C PHE A 108 12.02 3.55 -4.14
N PHE A 109 11.19 2.62 -4.59
CA PHE A 109 11.46 1.17 -4.54
C PHE A 109 11.50 0.51 -5.92
N LEU A 110 10.82 1.10 -6.90
CA LEU A 110 10.55 0.51 -8.22
C LEU A 110 11.11 1.38 -9.34
N GLU A 111 11.46 0.74 -10.45
CA GLU A 111 11.83 1.40 -11.69
C GLU A 111 10.59 1.86 -12.48
N ASP A 112 10.78 2.76 -13.46
CA ASP A 112 9.69 3.36 -14.24
C ASP A 112 8.78 2.33 -14.94
N SER A 113 9.34 1.24 -15.46
CA SER A 113 8.59 0.16 -16.11
C SER A 113 7.66 -0.55 -15.12
N GLN A 114 8.16 -0.82 -13.91
CA GLN A 114 7.43 -1.43 -12.81
C GLN A 114 6.34 -0.51 -12.27
N THR A 115 6.60 0.80 -12.15
CA THR A 115 5.60 1.78 -11.70
C THR A 115 4.42 1.88 -12.68
N LYS A 116 4.65 1.78 -14.00
CA LYS A 116 3.55 1.72 -15.00
C LYS A 116 2.68 0.48 -14.82
N TYR A 117 3.31 -0.67 -14.58
CA TYR A 117 2.59 -1.91 -14.30
C TYR A 117 1.79 -1.82 -13.00
N LEU A 118 2.40 -1.29 -11.93
CA LEU A 118 1.74 -1.03 -10.66
C LEU A 118 0.51 -0.13 -10.82
N ASN A 119 0.58 0.91 -11.65
CA ASN A 119 -0.57 1.79 -11.91
C ASN A 119 -1.78 1.01 -12.43
N ALA A 120 -1.58 0.11 -13.40
CA ALA A 120 -2.66 -0.70 -13.94
C ALA A 120 -3.31 -1.61 -12.87
N LEU A 121 -2.49 -2.21 -12.00
CA LEU A 121 -2.98 -3.04 -10.89
C LEU A 121 -3.76 -2.21 -9.86
N LEU A 122 -3.24 -1.04 -9.47
CA LEU A 122 -3.89 -0.14 -8.51
C LEU A 122 -5.22 0.40 -9.04
N ASP A 123 -5.30 0.74 -10.33
CA ASP A 123 -6.55 1.16 -10.98
C ASP A 123 -7.59 0.04 -10.96
N ASN A 124 -7.19 -1.21 -11.26
CA ASN A 124 -8.08 -2.36 -11.23
C ASN A 124 -8.59 -2.64 -9.81
N LEU A 125 -7.67 -2.70 -8.83
CA LEU A 125 -8.00 -2.92 -7.42
C LEU A 125 -8.92 -1.83 -6.88
N GLY A 126 -8.53 -0.55 -7.06
CA GLY A 126 -9.28 0.57 -6.52
C GLY A 126 -10.73 0.61 -7.02
N LYS A 127 -10.95 0.35 -8.32
CA LYS A 127 -12.29 0.32 -8.91
C LYS A 127 -13.16 -0.81 -8.37
N ASN A 128 -12.60 -2.01 -8.19
CA ASN A 128 -13.39 -3.17 -7.77
C ASN A 128 -13.61 -3.22 -6.25
N LEU A 129 -12.58 -2.93 -5.45
CA LEU A 129 -12.68 -2.96 -3.98
C LEU A 129 -13.65 -1.90 -3.45
N ARG A 130 -13.74 -0.72 -4.09
CA ARG A 130 -14.73 0.29 -3.68
C ARG A 130 -16.14 0.02 -4.16
N LYS A 131 -16.31 -0.63 -5.31
CA LYS A 131 -17.64 -1.06 -5.76
C LYS A 131 -18.21 -2.17 -4.86
N SER A 132 -17.34 -3.03 -4.34
CA SER A 132 -17.73 -4.12 -3.44
C SER A 132 -18.23 -3.65 -2.07
N ASN A 133 -17.91 -2.41 -1.68
CA ASN A 133 -18.28 -1.79 -0.40
C ASN A 133 -19.39 -0.72 -0.55
N ALA A 134 -19.97 -0.58 -1.74
CA ALA A 134 -21.03 0.39 -2.05
C ALA A 134 -22.42 -0.28 -2.01
#